data_AF-A0A3D3EU28-F1
#
_entry.id   AF-A0A3D3EU28-F1
#
_cell.length_a   1.000
_cell.length_b   1.000
_cell.length_c   1.000
_cell.angle_alpha   90.00
_cell.angle_beta   90.00
_cell.angle_gamma   90.00
#
_symmetry.space_group_name_H-M   'P 1'
#
loop_
_entity.id
_entity.type
_entity.pdbx_description
1 polymer ?
#
loop_
_entity_poly.entity_id
_entity_poly.type
_entity_poly.pdbx_seq_one_letter_code
_entity_poly.pdbx_strand_id
1 'polypeptide(L)'
;MQFSVSFMLNSPINIVNIDPDPPYNPFIFVDRTRSHEIHLPGFQPTTRMNMELFNTGNDASTEGNWYKSTDNLPWAVNIPESWDYPIEKAQITQAYTKFKHWAQSSGASYPDWYKAISDFRNYDFIYQID
;
A
#
# COMPACT_ATOMS: atom_id res chain seq x y z
N MET A 1 -8.90 -17.15 2.60
CA MET A 1 -10.08 -16.62 3.33
C MET A 1 -10.63 -15.47 2.51
N GLN A 2 -11.92 -15.50 2.16
CA GLN A 2 -12.62 -14.41 1.49
C GLN A 2 -13.58 -13.80 2.50
N PHE A 3 -13.66 -12.47 2.57
CA PHE A 3 -14.70 -11.79 3.32
C PHE A 3 -15.57 -10.98 2.36
N SER A 4 -16.83 -10.79 2.72
CA SER A 4 -17.78 -9.94 2.00
C SER A 4 -18.56 -9.12 3.02
N VAL A 5 -18.80 -7.85 2.69
CA VAL A 5 -19.64 -6.95 3.48
C VAL A 5 -20.79 -6.50 2.59
N SER A 6 -22.01 -6.55 3.10
CA SER A 6 -23.20 -6.07 2.41
C SER A 6 -24.03 -5.24 3.38
N PHE A 7 -24.48 -4.08 2.92
CA PHE A 7 -25.36 -3.21 3.69
C PHE A 7 -26.52 -2.79 2.79
N MET A 8 -27.71 -2.66 3.39
CA MET A 8 -28.87 -2.08 2.72
C MET A 8 -29.04 -0.64 3.18
N LEU A 9 -29.23 0.25 2.23
CA LEU A 9 -29.55 1.64 2.54
C LEU A 9 -31.01 1.74 2.97
N ASN A 10 -31.28 2.53 4.02
CA ASN A 10 -32.66 2.81 4.47
C ASN A 10 -33.46 3.61 3.43
N SER A 11 -32.76 4.44 2.65
CA SER A 11 -33.30 5.25 1.56
C SER A 11 -32.32 5.25 0.38
N PRO A 12 -32.79 5.30 -0.88
CA PRO A 12 -31.91 5.45 -2.03
C PRO A 12 -31.03 6.70 -1.91
N ILE A 13 -29.74 6.54 -2.17
CA ILE A 13 -28.75 7.64 -2.24
C ILE A 13 -28.25 7.71 -3.67
N ASN A 14 -28.13 8.92 -4.22
CA ASN A 14 -27.47 9.10 -5.52
C ASN A 14 -25.99 8.75 -5.38
N ILE A 15 -25.43 7.97 -6.30
CA ILE A 15 -24.04 7.51 -6.24
C ILE A 15 -23.03 8.65 -6.05
N VAL A 16 -23.29 9.83 -6.61
CA VAL A 16 -22.42 11.01 -6.48
C VAL A 16 -22.39 11.61 -5.07
N ASN A 17 -23.31 11.18 -4.20
CA ASN A 17 -23.43 11.61 -2.81
C ASN A 17 -22.99 10.52 -1.82
N ILE A 18 -22.38 9.43 -2.30
CA ILE A 18 -21.79 8.42 -1.42
C ILE A 18 -20.43 8.93 -0.94
N ASP A 19 -20.25 8.99 0.37
CA ASP A 19 -19.01 9.34 1.07
C ASP A 19 -18.65 8.20 2.05
N PRO A 20 -17.40 7.72 2.06
CA PRO A 20 -16.28 8.11 1.19
C PRO A 20 -16.45 7.63 -0.25
N ASP A 21 -16.00 8.46 -1.20
CA ASP A 21 -15.78 8.08 -2.60
C ASP A 21 -14.37 7.50 -2.79
N PRO A 22 -14.14 6.67 -3.83
CA PRO A 22 -12.80 6.17 -4.11
C PRO A 22 -11.86 7.32 -4.53
N PRO A 23 -10.57 7.26 -4.18
CA PRO A 23 -9.86 6.09 -3.65
C PRO A 23 -10.06 5.90 -2.15
N TYR A 24 -10.41 4.67 -1.75
CA TYR A 24 -10.63 4.32 -0.35
C TYR A 24 -9.33 4.22 0.44
N ASN A 25 -9.44 4.31 1.77
CA ASN A 25 -8.33 4.21 2.72
C ASN A 25 -8.32 2.86 3.48
N PRO A 26 -8.02 1.72 2.83
CA PRO A 26 -7.85 0.45 3.53
C PRO A 26 -6.57 0.48 4.36
N PHE A 27 -6.58 -0.24 5.48
CA PHE A 27 -5.43 -0.38 6.36
C PHE A 27 -5.42 -1.71 7.08
N ILE A 28 -4.25 -2.08 7.58
CA ILE A 28 -4.06 -3.19 8.52
C ILE A 28 -3.57 -2.63 9.86
N PHE A 29 -3.67 -3.43 10.93
CA PHE A 29 -3.03 -3.13 12.20
C PHE A 29 -2.14 -4.29 12.67
N VAL A 30 -1.01 -3.94 13.28
CA VAL A 30 0.07 -4.88 13.60
C VAL A 30 -0.22 -5.61 14.91
N ASP A 31 0.01 -6.92 14.94
CA ASP A 31 -0.04 -7.77 16.14
C ASP A 31 -1.26 -7.54 17.04
N ARG A 32 -2.45 -7.41 16.42
CA ARG A 32 -3.72 -7.12 17.10
C ARG A 32 -3.76 -5.81 17.90
N THR A 33 -2.74 -4.96 17.77
CA THR A 33 -2.64 -3.66 18.42
C THR A 33 -3.36 -2.63 17.58
N ARG A 34 -4.61 -2.30 17.94
CA ARG A 34 -5.46 -1.41 17.13
C ARG A 34 -4.81 -0.06 16.84
N SER A 35 -3.94 0.45 17.70
CA SER A 35 -3.28 1.74 17.51
C SER A 35 -2.00 1.70 16.66
N HIS A 36 -1.63 0.53 16.11
CA HIS A 36 -0.47 0.40 15.23
C HIS A 36 -0.96 0.11 13.81
N GLU A 37 -1.31 1.17 13.08
CA GLU A 37 -1.94 1.10 11.75
C GLU A 37 -0.90 1.24 10.63
N ILE A 38 -1.15 0.59 9.50
CA ILE A 38 -0.40 0.77 8.24
C ILE A 38 -1.41 0.99 7.12
N HIS A 39 -1.34 2.14 6.46
CA HIS A 39 -2.21 2.52 5.36
C HIS A 39 -1.44 2.65 4.05
N LEU A 40 -2.17 2.86 2.95
CA LEU A 40 -1.61 3.31 1.67
C LEU A 40 -0.93 4.69 1.81
N PRO A 41 0.12 4.98 1.00
CA PRO A 41 0.87 6.23 1.09
C PRO A 41 -0.02 7.46 0.88
N GLY A 42 0.19 8.48 1.70
CA GLY A 42 -0.56 9.76 1.64
C GLY A 42 -1.94 9.74 2.30
N PHE A 43 -2.51 8.57 2.60
CA PHE A 43 -3.75 8.50 3.36
C PHE A 43 -3.52 8.80 4.84
N GLN A 44 -4.48 9.49 5.47
CA GLN A 44 -4.39 9.82 6.89
C GLN A 44 -4.62 8.58 7.78
N PRO A 45 -3.94 8.50 8.94
CA PRO A 45 -4.28 7.54 9.99
C PRO A 45 -5.72 7.71 10.47
N THR A 46 -6.29 6.67 11.09
CA THR A 46 -7.53 6.84 11.83
C THR A 46 -7.30 7.54 13.16
N THR A 47 -8.37 7.97 13.82
CA THR A 47 -8.30 8.57 15.18
C THR A 47 -7.76 7.63 16.26
N ARG A 48 -7.57 6.34 15.96
CA ARG A 48 -7.03 5.34 16.89
C ARG A 48 -5.53 5.12 16.73
N MET A 49 -4.88 5.70 15.73
CA MET A 49 -3.45 5.55 15.51
C MET A 49 -2.66 6.16 16.68
N ASN A 50 -1.65 5.44 17.15
CA ASN A 50 -0.65 6.02 18.03
C ASN A 50 0.34 6.85 17.20
N MET A 51 0.17 8.17 17.24
CA MET A 51 1.02 9.10 16.49
C MET A 51 2.49 9.05 16.89
N GLU A 52 2.82 8.53 18.09
CA GLU A 52 4.21 8.36 18.55
C GLU A 52 5.00 7.31 17.75
N LEU A 53 4.32 6.45 16.98
CA LEU A 53 4.97 5.46 16.12
C LEU A 53 5.51 6.09 14.82
N PHE A 54 5.01 7.26 14.41
CA PHE A 54 5.52 7.96 13.24
C PHE A 54 6.88 8.59 13.50
N ASN A 55 7.67 8.76 12.44
CA ASN A 55 9.06 9.21 12.50
C ASN A 55 9.97 8.32 13.37
N THR A 56 9.62 7.04 13.51
CA THR A 56 10.46 6.02 14.12
C THR A 56 11.07 5.11 13.05
N GLY A 57 12.28 4.60 13.30
CA GLY A 57 12.98 3.73 12.33
C GLY A 57 13.19 4.43 10.98
N ASN A 58 12.68 3.85 9.90
CA ASN A 58 12.75 4.43 8.55
C ASN A 58 11.49 5.21 8.16
N ASP A 59 10.48 5.29 9.02
CA ASP A 59 9.28 6.07 8.76
C ASP A 59 9.61 7.56 8.74
N ALA A 60 9.07 8.28 7.76
CA ALA A 60 9.19 9.72 7.61
C ALA A 60 7.81 10.36 7.51
N SER A 61 6.83 9.78 8.21
CA SER A 61 5.45 10.21 8.11
C SER A 61 5.25 11.58 8.76
N THR A 62 4.71 12.51 8.01
CA THR A 62 4.32 13.85 8.49
C THR A 62 2.95 14.22 7.93
N GLU A 63 2.37 15.31 8.43
CA GLU A 63 1.10 15.82 7.90
C GLU A 63 1.21 16.10 6.40
N GLY A 64 0.38 15.41 5.61
CA GLY A 64 0.41 15.47 4.14
C GLY A 64 1.40 14.49 3.48
N ASN A 65 2.20 13.77 4.26
CA ASN A 65 3.18 12.78 3.79
C ASN A 65 3.17 11.54 4.68
N TRP A 66 2.12 10.73 4.60
CA TRP A 66 1.96 9.56 5.47
C TRP A 66 2.47 8.24 4.85
N TYR A 67 2.91 7.32 5.71
CA TYR A 67 3.24 5.91 5.43
C TYR A 67 4.31 5.69 4.37
N LYS A 68 5.37 6.50 4.44
CA LYS A 68 6.52 6.42 3.52
C LYS A 68 7.82 6.62 4.27
N SER A 69 8.89 6.07 3.72
CA SER A 69 10.26 6.34 4.17
C SER A 69 10.76 7.72 3.75
N THR A 70 11.93 8.13 4.27
CA THR A 70 12.66 9.33 3.78
C THR A 70 12.95 9.27 2.28
N ASP A 71 13.20 8.08 1.75
CA ASP A 71 13.43 7.84 0.32
C ASP A 71 12.13 7.64 -0.49
N ASN A 72 10.97 8.05 0.05
CA ASN A 72 9.65 7.95 -0.58
C ASN A 72 9.19 6.52 -0.92
N LEU A 73 9.75 5.49 -0.27
CA LEU A 73 9.27 4.11 -0.40
C LEU A 73 8.01 3.92 0.47
N PRO A 74 6.92 3.38 -0.08
CA PRO A 74 5.67 3.24 0.66
C PRO A 74 5.63 1.98 1.54
N TRP A 75 4.88 2.04 2.64
CA TRP A 75 4.61 0.88 3.51
C TRP A 75 3.54 -0.07 2.98
N ALA A 76 2.69 0.39 2.05
CA ALA A 76 1.72 -0.44 1.36
C ALA A 76 1.56 -0.01 -0.10
N VAL A 77 1.18 -0.95 -0.96
CA VAL A 77 0.87 -0.68 -2.38
C VAL A 77 -0.48 -1.24 -2.76
N ASN A 78 -1.15 -0.56 -3.69
CA ASN A 78 -2.37 -1.04 -4.33
C ASN A 78 -2.06 -1.37 -5.79
N ILE A 79 -2.25 -2.63 -6.19
CA ILE A 79 -1.91 -3.13 -7.51
C ILE A 79 -3.23 -3.53 -8.20
N PRO A 80 -3.49 -3.06 -9.44
CA PRO A 80 -4.79 -3.22 -10.10
C PRO A 80 -5.02 -4.61 -10.71
N GLU A 81 -4.07 -5.52 -10.56
CA GLU A 81 -4.10 -6.86 -11.15
C GLU A 81 -3.53 -7.90 -10.17
N SER A 82 -3.61 -9.18 -10.54
CA SER A 82 -2.94 -10.24 -9.78
C SER A 82 -1.44 -9.97 -9.72
N TRP A 83 -0.85 -10.19 -8.55
CA TRP A 83 0.54 -9.81 -8.29
C TRP A 83 1.33 -10.98 -7.71
N ASP A 84 2.52 -11.19 -8.26
CA ASP A 84 3.46 -12.21 -7.79
C ASP A 84 4.32 -11.61 -6.68
N TYR A 85 3.98 -11.89 -5.44
CA TYR A 85 4.68 -11.28 -4.30
C TYR A 85 6.13 -11.80 -4.17
N PRO A 86 7.06 -10.97 -3.64
CA PRO A 86 8.41 -11.42 -3.35
C PRO A 86 8.46 -12.58 -2.37
N ILE A 87 9.51 -13.40 -2.43
CA ILE A 87 9.79 -14.41 -1.41
C ILE A 87 9.95 -13.73 -0.06
N GLU A 88 9.47 -14.36 1.01
CA GLU A 88 9.58 -13.86 2.38
C GLU A 88 11.02 -13.44 2.71
N LYS A 89 11.18 -12.27 3.36
CA LYS A 89 12.46 -11.58 3.65
C LYS A 89 13.24 -11.04 2.44
N ALA A 90 12.83 -11.27 1.20
CA ALA A 90 13.42 -10.60 0.05
C ALA A 90 12.89 -9.17 -0.07
N GLN A 91 13.78 -8.23 -0.38
CA GLN A 91 13.35 -6.85 -0.63
C GLN A 91 12.57 -6.79 -1.94
N ILE A 92 11.44 -6.08 -1.95
CA ILE A 92 10.66 -5.86 -3.18
C ILE A 92 11.49 -5.22 -4.31
N THR A 93 12.50 -4.41 -3.97
CA THR A 93 13.42 -3.80 -4.93
C THR A 93 14.35 -4.81 -5.63
N GLN A 94 14.54 -6.00 -5.06
CA GLN A 94 15.27 -7.09 -5.71
C GLN A 94 14.36 -7.85 -6.68
N ALA A 95 13.11 -8.13 -6.27
CA ALA A 95 12.12 -8.79 -7.11
C ALA A 95 11.62 -7.90 -8.26
N TYR A 96 11.45 -6.61 -8.01
CA TYR A 96 10.94 -5.62 -8.95
C TYR A 96 11.94 -4.47 -9.11
N THR A 97 12.78 -4.56 -10.14
CA THR A 97 13.97 -3.71 -10.32
C THR A 97 13.62 -2.23 -10.53
N LYS A 98 12.40 -1.94 -11.01
CA LYS A 98 11.89 -0.58 -11.24
C LYS A 98 11.11 0.01 -10.07
N PHE A 99 10.80 -0.79 -9.05
CA PHE A 99 9.97 -0.37 -7.91
C PHE A 99 10.53 0.86 -7.20
N LYS A 100 11.83 0.88 -6.90
CA LYS A 100 12.47 2.00 -6.20
C LYS A 100 12.34 3.31 -6.99
N HIS A 101 12.60 3.27 -8.30
CA HIS A 101 12.48 4.46 -9.16
C HIS A 101 11.03 4.94 -9.27
N TRP A 102 10.09 4.01 -9.38
CA TRP A 102 8.66 4.33 -9.36
C TRP A 102 8.27 5.05 -8.06
N ALA A 103 8.59 4.46 -6.91
CA ALA A 103 8.28 5.02 -5.60
C ALA A 103 8.93 6.40 -5.42
N GLN A 104 10.23 6.54 -5.70
CA GLN A 104 10.97 7.81 -5.58
C GLN A 104 10.44 8.93 -6.47
N SER A 105 9.86 8.58 -7.63
CA SER A 105 9.24 9.53 -8.55
C SER A 105 7.79 9.89 -8.22
N SER A 106 7.26 9.41 -7.08
CA SER A 106 5.83 9.51 -6.74
C SER A 106 4.92 8.94 -7.85
N GLY A 107 5.38 7.85 -8.48
CA GLY A 107 4.64 7.14 -9.52
C GLY A 107 4.74 7.70 -10.93
N ALA A 108 5.49 8.79 -11.16
CA ALA A 108 5.65 9.37 -12.49
C ALA A 108 6.49 8.50 -13.44
N SER A 109 7.50 7.79 -12.91
CA SER A 109 8.37 6.89 -13.65
C SER A 109 7.97 5.44 -13.41
N TYR A 110 8.03 4.60 -14.45
CA TYR A 110 7.72 3.16 -14.38
C TYR A 110 6.37 2.85 -13.69
N PRO A 111 5.25 3.47 -14.10
CA PRO A 111 3.92 3.21 -13.51
C PRO A 111 3.45 1.75 -13.66
N ASP A 112 4.14 0.99 -14.49
CA ASP A 112 3.98 -0.41 -14.82
C ASP A 112 5.11 -1.28 -14.24
N TRP A 113 5.84 -0.81 -13.23
CA TRP A 113 6.94 -1.53 -12.56
C TRP A 113 6.61 -2.97 -12.16
N TYR A 114 5.33 -3.24 -11.87
CA TYR A 114 4.83 -4.54 -11.45
C TYR A 114 4.61 -5.51 -12.61
N LYS A 115 4.61 -5.08 -13.88
CA LYS A 115 4.29 -5.93 -15.05
C LYS A 115 5.44 -6.85 -15.44
N ALA A 116 5.13 -7.93 -16.17
CA ALA A 116 6.12 -8.87 -16.72
C ALA A 116 6.81 -8.32 -17.98
N ILE A 117 7.48 -7.17 -17.83
CA ILE A 117 8.30 -6.53 -18.86
C ILE A 117 9.75 -7.01 -18.70
N SER A 118 10.49 -7.17 -19.80
CA SER A 118 11.92 -7.51 -19.75
C SER A 118 12.66 -6.58 -18.79
N ASP A 119 13.52 -7.16 -17.96
CA ASP A 119 14.33 -6.48 -16.94
C ASP A 119 13.57 -5.82 -15.78
N PHE A 120 12.23 -5.93 -15.70
CA PHE A 120 11.46 -5.34 -14.58
C PHE A 120 11.35 -6.29 -13.39
N ARG A 121 11.41 -7.60 -13.64
CA ARG A 121 11.24 -8.64 -12.64
C ARG A 121 12.48 -9.52 -12.55
N ASN A 122 12.90 -9.83 -11.33
CA ASN A 122 13.88 -10.87 -11.06
C ASN A 122 13.17 -12.04 -10.38
N TYR A 123 13.01 -13.14 -11.12
CA TYR A 123 12.26 -14.31 -10.67
C TYR A 123 12.94 -15.08 -9.53
N ASP A 124 14.25 -14.89 -9.32
CA ASP A 124 14.97 -15.49 -8.18
C ASP A 124 14.44 -14.99 -6.83
N PHE A 125 13.75 -13.84 -6.83
CA PHE A 125 13.18 -13.20 -5.63
C PHE A 125 11.65 -13.17 -5.64
N ILE A 126 10.98 -13.78 -6.62
CA ILE A 126 9.52 -13.86 -6.70
C ILE A 126 9.08 -15.23 -6.19
N TYR A 127 8.08 -15.25 -5.31
CA TYR A 127 7.54 -16.50 -4.79
C TYR A 127 6.94 -17.34 -5.92
N GLN A 128 7.43 -18.56 -6.10
CA GLN A 128 6.90 -19.54 -7.04
C GLN A 128 6.09 -20.57 -6.25
N ILE A 129 4.94 -20.96 -6.78
CA ILE A 129 4.21 -22.14 -6.31
C ILE A 129 4.80 -23.33 -7.07
N ASP A 130 5.33 -24.31 -6.33
CA ASP A 130 5.73 -25.61 -6.88
C ASP A 130 4.55 -26.39 -7.49
#